data_AF-A0A2W4LX86-F1
#
_entry.id   AF-A0A2W4LX86-F1
#
_cell.length_a   1.000
_cell.length_b   1.000
_cell.length_c   1.000
_cell.angle_alpha   90.00
_cell.angle_beta   90.00
_cell.angle_gamma   90.00
#
_symmetry.space_group_name_H-M   'P 1'
#
loop_
_entity.id
_entity.type
_entity.pdbx_description
1 polymer ?
#
loop_
_entity_poly.entity_id
_entity_poly.type
_entity_poly.pdbx_seq_one_letter_code
_entity_poly.pdbx_strand_id
1 'polypeptide(L)'
;MRRLAILVPLLALSALACGTPDTDIDIVYDPCAGLAVTSDDATEAEAASIDEAVRLWNGAANTALVREVREDLPRIDVRFEDAPAAMRGAYEDEIGNIVVNRRIGDSWARSVTVAHELGHAFGLLHVSGTASLMNPGNIAIGPTADDVARLHALWPSCSE
;
A
#
# COMPACT_ATOMS: atom_id res chain seq x y z
N MET A 1 -26.70 56.56 33.04
CA MET A 1 -25.50 56.49 32.18
C MET A 1 -25.51 55.15 31.45
N ARG A 2 -25.79 55.15 30.14
CA ARG A 2 -25.84 53.96 29.27
C ARG A 2 -24.42 53.55 28.88
N ARG A 3 -24.00 52.32 29.16
CA ARG A 3 -22.75 51.75 28.62
C ARG A 3 -23.10 50.89 27.41
N LEU A 4 -22.58 51.31 26.25
CA LEU A 4 -22.69 50.66 24.96
C LEU A 4 -21.74 49.45 24.96
N ALA A 5 -22.27 48.23 24.81
CA ALA A 5 -21.46 47.03 24.62
C ALA A 5 -21.26 46.83 23.11
N ILE A 6 -20.02 47.00 22.64
CA ILE A 6 -19.63 46.73 21.25
C ILE A 6 -19.31 45.23 21.14
N LEU A 7 -20.13 44.50 20.40
CA LEU A 7 -19.83 43.15 19.92
C LEU A 7 -18.74 43.25 18.84
N VAL A 8 -17.61 42.57 19.04
CA VAL A 8 -16.62 42.30 17.99
C VAL A 8 -16.84 40.87 17.51
N PRO A 9 -17.31 40.63 16.27
CA PRO A 9 -17.36 39.29 15.72
C PRO A 9 -15.94 38.92 15.26
N LEU A 10 -15.32 37.97 15.96
CA LEU A 10 -14.07 37.36 15.56
C LEU A 10 -14.37 36.41 14.38
N LEU A 11 -14.27 36.93 13.15
CA LEU A 11 -14.28 36.12 11.94
C LEU A 11 -12.98 35.30 11.90
N ALA A 12 -13.02 34.05 12.34
CA ALA A 12 -11.94 33.11 12.13
C ALA A 12 -11.98 32.63 10.67
N LEU A 13 -11.12 33.22 9.82
CA LEU A 13 -10.76 32.67 8.52
C LEU A 13 -9.99 31.35 8.75
N SER A 14 -10.69 30.23 8.77
CA SER A 14 -10.08 28.91 8.61
C SER A 14 -9.68 28.76 7.14
N ALA A 15 -8.43 29.12 6.84
CA ALA A 15 -7.81 28.82 5.56
C ALA A 15 -7.81 27.29 5.38
N LEU A 16 -8.49 26.84 4.31
CA LEU A 16 -8.39 25.49 3.77
C LEU A 16 -6.95 25.28 3.28
N ALA A 17 -6.08 24.81 4.16
CA ALA A 17 -4.79 24.25 3.78
C ALA A 17 -5.02 22.83 3.24
N CYS A 18 -5.63 22.72 2.05
CA CYS A 18 -5.53 21.52 1.26
C CYS A 18 -4.12 21.51 0.67
N GLY A 19 -3.19 20.79 1.30
CA GLY A 19 -1.90 20.48 0.70
C GLY A 19 -2.11 19.80 -0.65
N THR A 20 -1.23 20.06 -1.61
CA THR A 20 -1.16 19.27 -2.85
C THR A 20 -0.98 17.80 -2.48
N PRO A 21 -1.72 16.87 -3.13
CA PRO A 21 -1.49 15.45 -2.96
C PRO A 21 -0.02 15.15 -3.27
N ASP A 22 0.62 14.35 -2.43
CA ASP A 22 1.92 13.80 -2.78
C ASP A 22 1.75 12.90 -4.00
N THR A 23 2.61 13.09 -5.00
CA THR A 23 2.59 12.31 -6.24
C THR A 23 3.83 11.43 -6.38
N ASP A 24 4.78 11.58 -5.47
CA ASP A 24 6.04 10.86 -5.48
C ASP A 24 5.99 9.79 -4.38
N ILE A 25 6.68 8.68 -4.60
CA ILE A 25 6.84 7.61 -3.60
C ILE A 25 8.28 7.68 -3.10
N ASP A 26 8.45 8.01 -1.82
CA ASP A 26 9.76 8.31 -1.22
C ASP A 26 10.67 7.08 -1.12
N ILE A 27 10.13 5.96 -0.63
CA ILE A 27 10.84 4.69 -0.54
C ILE A 27 10.24 3.71 -1.54
N VAL A 28 11.07 3.18 -2.44
CA VAL A 28 10.72 2.08 -3.34
C VAL A 28 11.70 0.93 -3.20
N TYR A 29 11.21 -0.29 -3.43
CA TYR A 29 11.99 -1.51 -3.38
C TYR A 29 12.07 -2.13 -4.78
N ASP A 30 13.26 -2.59 -5.17
CA ASP A 30 13.46 -3.39 -6.37
C ASP A 30 12.93 -4.82 -6.10
N PRO A 31 11.79 -5.22 -6.70
CA PRO A 31 11.22 -6.53 -6.44
C PRO A 31 11.98 -7.65 -7.17
N CYS A 32 12.87 -7.32 -8.11
CA CYS A 32 13.63 -8.27 -8.93
C CYS A 32 14.96 -8.64 -8.25
N ALA A 33 15.56 -7.70 -7.51
CA ALA A 33 16.76 -7.95 -6.70
C ALA A 33 16.46 -8.77 -5.42
N GLY A 34 15.19 -8.86 -5.04
CA GLY A 34 14.70 -9.62 -3.90
C GLY A 34 14.34 -8.74 -2.72
N LEU A 35 13.24 -9.12 -2.04
CA LEU A 35 12.69 -8.37 -0.90
C LEU A 35 12.08 -9.36 0.09
N ALA A 36 12.47 -9.27 1.35
CA ALA A 36 11.84 -10.01 2.43
C ALA A 36 10.55 -9.32 2.87
N VAL A 37 9.40 -9.98 2.69
CA VAL A 37 8.08 -9.51 3.13
C VAL A 37 7.71 -10.21 4.43
N THR A 38 7.64 -9.43 5.52
CA THR A 38 7.55 -9.97 6.88
C THR A 38 6.34 -9.44 7.62
N SER A 39 6.09 -10.01 8.79
CA SER A 39 5.21 -9.43 9.80
C SER A 39 5.64 -9.97 11.16
N ASP A 40 5.78 -9.11 12.16
CA ASP A 40 6.19 -9.52 13.51
C ASP A 40 5.01 -10.03 14.36
N ASP A 41 3.78 -9.59 14.07
CA ASP A 41 2.59 -9.86 14.90
C ASP A 41 1.41 -10.49 14.15
N ALA A 42 1.58 -10.88 12.88
CA ALA A 42 0.54 -11.54 12.11
C ALA A 42 0.06 -12.85 12.76
N THR A 43 -1.25 -13.02 12.82
CA THR A 43 -1.90 -14.31 13.02
C THR A 43 -1.59 -15.25 11.85
N GLU A 44 -1.82 -16.56 12.01
CA GLU A 44 -1.62 -17.54 10.94
C GLU A 44 -2.41 -17.20 9.66
N ALA A 45 -3.65 -16.74 9.80
CA ALA A 45 -4.49 -16.37 8.67
C ALA A 45 -4.01 -15.09 7.96
N GLU A 46 -3.43 -14.16 8.71
CA GLU A 46 -2.81 -12.93 8.18
C GLU A 46 -1.48 -13.25 7.48
N ALA A 47 -0.65 -14.11 8.09
CA ALA A 47 0.59 -14.59 7.50
C ALA A 47 0.35 -15.32 6.18
N ALA A 48 -0.68 -16.17 6.11
CA ALA A 48 -1.10 -16.85 4.88
C ALA A 48 -1.56 -15.86 3.78
N SER A 49 -2.14 -14.71 4.16
CA SER A 49 -2.48 -13.68 3.17
C SER A 49 -1.24 -12.98 2.60
N ILE A 50 -0.19 -12.80 3.42
CA ILE A 50 1.10 -12.31 2.92
C ILE A 50 1.75 -13.33 1.98
N ASP A 51 1.73 -14.62 2.33
CA ASP A 51 2.26 -15.71 1.48
C ASP A 51 1.60 -15.69 0.10
N GLU A 52 0.28 -15.52 0.09
CA GLU A 52 -0.50 -15.47 -1.13
C GLU A 52 -0.17 -14.20 -1.94
N ALA A 53 -0.01 -13.04 -1.32
CA ALA A 53 0.40 -11.81 -2.00
C ALA A 53 1.80 -11.93 -2.64
N VAL A 54 2.76 -12.53 -1.93
CA VAL A 54 4.09 -12.87 -2.45
C VAL A 54 3.98 -13.80 -3.66
N ARG A 55 3.15 -14.84 -3.55
CA ARG A 55 2.90 -15.79 -4.65
C ARG A 55 2.27 -15.11 -5.88
N LEU A 56 1.35 -14.17 -5.68
CA LEU A 56 0.72 -13.42 -6.76
C LEU A 56 1.73 -12.62 -7.57
N TRP A 57 2.61 -11.86 -6.91
CA TRP A 57 3.64 -11.07 -7.60
C TRP A 57 4.72 -11.95 -8.24
N ASN A 58 5.27 -12.93 -7.51
CA ASN A 58 6.29 -13.83 -8.05
C ASN A 58 5.76 -14.60 -9.28
N GLY A 59 4.51 -15.08 -9.21
CA GLY A 59 3.88 -15.81 -10.30
C GLY A 59 3.48 -14.95 -11.50
N ALA A 60 3.21 -13.65 -11.30
CA ALA A 60 2.78 -12.76 -12.37
C ALA A 60 3.94 -12.05 -13.09
N ALA A 61 4.97 -11.64 -12.35
CA ALA A 61 5.97 -10.70 -12.85
C ALA A 61 7.43 -11.14 -12.63
N ASN A 62 7.67 -12.40 -12.25
CA ASN A 62 9.00 -12.94 -11.98
C ASN A 62 9.78 -12.15 -10.90
N THR A 63 9.07 -11.63 -9.90
CA THR A 63 9.69 -10.99 -8.74
C THR A 63 10.40 -12.02 -7.86
N ALA A 64 11.36 -11.57 -7.07
CA ALA A 64 12.17 -12.38 -6.15
C ALA A 64 11.76 -12.17 -4.68
N LEU A 65 10.45 -12.02 -4.42
CA LEU A 65 9.94 -11.81 -3.07
C LEU A 65 10.04 -13.08 -2.24
N VAL A 66 10.44 -12.95 -0.98
CA VAL A 66 10.58 -14.07 -0.04
C VAL A 66 9.94 -13.75 1.30
N ARG A 67 9.62 -14.77 2.08
CA ARG A 67 9.17 -14.62 3.49
C ARG A 67 10.31 -14.69 4.49
N GLU A 68 11.43 -15.27 4.09
CA GLU A 68 12.60 -15.45 4.94
C GLU A 68 13.38 -14.16 5.06
N VAL A 69 13.63 -13.72 6.29
CA VAL A 69 14.52 -12.59 6.56
C VAL A 69 15.96 -13.03 6.37
N ARG A 70 16.68 -12.30 5.52
CA ARG A 70 18.11 -12.48 5.30
C ARG A 70 18.82 -11.15 5.45
N GLU A 71 20.04 -11.18 5.98
CA GLU A 71 20.84 -9.96 6.20
C GLU A 71 21.20 -9.24 4.90
N ASP A 72 21.20 -9.95 3.77
CA ASP A 72 21.57 -9.43 2.45
C ASP A 72 20.37 -8.93 1.62
N LEU A 73 19.14 -9.03 2.14
CA LEU A 73 17.94 -8.54 1.46
C LEU A 73 17.33 -7.35 2.22
N PRO A 74 16.79 -6.35 1.51
CA PRO A 74 15.90 -5.39 2.13
C PRO A 74 14.68 -6.12 2.73
N ARG A 75 14.08 -5.49 3.74
CA ARG A 75 12.86 -5.96 4.40
C ARG A 75 11.77 -4.91 4.26
N ILE A 76 10.55 -5.37 4.01
CA ILE A 76 9.32 -4.60 4.19
C ILE A 76 8.44 -5.29 5.23
N ASP A 77 7.97 -4.52 6.20
CA ASP A 77 7.10 -5.04 7.26
C ASP A 77 5.63 -4.80 6.94
N VAL A 78 4.82 -5.84 7.10
CA VAL A 78 3.36 -5.81 6.95
C VAL A 78 2.74 -5.88 8.34
N ARG A 79 2.03 -4.84 8.73
CA ARG A 79 1.35 -4.72 10.02
C ARG A 79 -0.15 -4.82 9.84
N PHE A 80 -0.82 -5.55 10.73
CA PHE A 80 -2.27 -5.65 10.71
C PHE A 80 -2.88 -4.84 11.85
N GLU A 81 -3.71 -3.86 11.51
CA GLU A 81 -4.25 -2.91 12.48
C GLU A 81 -5.76 -2.74 12.36
N ASP A 82 -6.42 -2.42 13.47
CA ASP A 82 -7.83 -2.05 13.45
C ASP A 82 -8.01 -0.65 12.83
N ALA A 83 -8.70 -0.59 11.69
CA ALA A 83 -9.02 0.67 11.03
C ALA A 83 -10.51 0.76 10.66
N PRO A 84 -11.05 1.97 10.39
CA PRO A 84 -12.35 2.14 9.75
C PRO A 84 -12.43 1.33 8.45
N ALA A 85 -13.61 0.77 8.12
CA ALA A 85 -13.79 -0.10 6.95
C ALA A 85 -13.49 0.58 5.60
N ALA A 86 -13.43 1.91 5.57
CA ALA A 86 -13.02 2.69 4.39
C ALA A 86 -11.52 2.60 4.12
N MET A 87 -10.69 2.33 5.14
CA MET A 87 -9.25 2.12 5.00
C MET A 87 -8.99 0.61 4.97
N ARG A 88 -8.40 0.12 3.87
CA ARG A 88 -8.14 -1.32 3.66
C ARG A 88 -6.67 -1.64 3.84
N GLY A 89 -5.81 -0.86 3.21
CA GLY A 89 -4.39 -0.86 3.42
C GLY A 89 -3.81 0.50 3.09
N ALA A 90 -2.55 0.68 3.43
CA ALA A 90 -1.71 1.78 3.01
C ALA A 90 -0.26 1.31 2.98
N TYR A 91 0.48 1.77 1.99
CA TYR A 91 1.93 1.78 2.00
C TYR A 91 2.39 3.15 2.52
N GLU A 92 3.04 3.19 3.69
CA GLU A 92 3.62 4.42 4.23
C GLU A 92 5.05 4.55 3.70
N ASP A 93 5.20 5.35 2.67
CA ASP A 93 6.41 5.44 1.86
C ASP A 93 7.52 6.28 2.52
N GLU A 94 7.23 7.06 3.56
CA GLU A 94 8.27 7.76 4.31
C GLU A 94 9.06 6.83 5.25
N ILE A 95 8.49 5.68 5.60
CA ILE A 95 9.11 4.69 6.49
C ILE A 95 9.25 3.28 5.88
N GLY A 96 8.63 3.02 4.73
CA GLY A 96 8.76 1.77 4.00
C GLY A 96 8.06 0.59 4.70
N ASN A 97 6.81 0.78 5.12
CA ASN A 97 6.00 -0.31 5.66
C ASN A 97 4.59 -0.36 5.08
N ILE A 98 3.94 -1.49 5.26
CA ILE A 98 2.56 -1.72 4.84
C ILE A 98 1.69 -1.87 6.08
N VAL A 99 0.58 -1.15 6.12
CA VAL A 99 -0.48 -1.35 7.11
C VAL A 99 -1.70 -1.93 6.41
N VAL A 100 -2.28 -3.00 6.95
CA VAL A 100 -3.48 -3.65 6.44
C VAL A 100 -4.55 -3.71 7.51
N ASN A 101 -5.79 -3.40 7.15
CA ASN A 101 -6.91 -3.44 8.06
C ASN A 101 -7.23 -4.88 8.49
N ARG A 102 -7.01 -5.17 9.77
CA ARG A 102 -7.27 -6.46 10.42
C ARG A 102 -8.73 -6.90 10.33
N ARG A 103 -9.66 -5.97 10.07
CA ARG A 103 -11.10 -6.25 9.91
C ARG A 103 -11.47 -6.84 8.55
N ILE A 104 -10.53 -6.96 7.61
CA ILE A 104 -10.76 -7.69 6.35
C ILE A 104 -10.83 -9.19 6.66
N GLY A 105 -12.05 -9.70 6.83
CA GLY A 105 -12.28 -11.09 7.21
C GLY A 105 -12.07 -12.11 6.07
N ASP A 106 -12.32 -11.70 4.83
CA ASP A 106 -12.09 -12.54 3.65
C ASP A 106 -10.60 -12.66 3.33
N SER A 107 -10.09 -13.90 3.25
CA SER A 107 -8.66 -14.15 3.09
C SER A 107 -8.15 -13.67 1.73
N TRP A 108 -8.92 -13.86 0.66
CA TRP A 108 -8.55 -13.41 -0.68
C TRP A 108 -8.50 -11.88 -0.76
N ALA A 109 -9.52 -11.19 -0.25
CA ALA A 109 -9.55 -9.73 -0.17
C ALA A 109 -8.35 -9.17 0.59
N ARG A 110 -7.96 -9.82 1.69
CA ARG A 110 -6.77 -9.43 2.46
C ARG A 110 -5.48 -9.66 1.67
N SER A 111 -5.34 -10.79 0.98
CA SER A 111 -4.18 -11.07 0.11
C SER A 111 -4.07 -10.06 -1.04
N VAL A 112 -5.20 -9.73 -1.69
CA VAL A 112 -5.24 -8.71 -2.75
C VAL A 112 -4.88 -7.33 -2.19
N THR A 113 -5.31 -7.00 -0.98
CA THR A 113 -4.93 -5.75 -0.33
C THR A 113 -3.41 -5.71 -0.06
N VAL A 114 -2.82 -6.76 0.51
CA VAL A 114 -1.36 -6.83 0.70
C VAL A 114 -0.63 -6.72 -0.64
N ALA A 115 -1.10 -7.40 -1.68
CA ALA A 115 -0.50 -7.33 -3.01
C ALA A 115 -0.60 -5.92 -3.63
N HIS A 116 -1.69 -5.21 -3.39
CA HIS A 116 -1.88 -3.82 -3.83
C HIS A 116 -0.85 -2.90 -3.16
N GLU A 117 -0.71 -2.97 -1.84
CA GLU A 117 0.25 -2.14 -1.13
C GLU A 117 1.71 -2.50 -1.49
N LEU A 118 2.02 -3.77 -1.75
CA LEU A 118 3.31 -4.15 -2.34
C LEU A 118 3.53 -3.51 -3.72
N GLY A 119 2.49 -3.36 -4.53
CA GLY A 119 2.57 -2.63 -5.80
C GLY A 119 3.04 -1.19 -5.59
N HIS A 120 2.53 -0.49 -4.58
CA HIS A 120 3.01 0.83 -4.19
C HIS A 120 4.46 0.80 -3.71
N ALA A 121 4.84 -0.20 -2.91
CA ALA A 121 6.23 -0.39 -2.50
C ALA A 121 7.19 -0.62 -3.68
N PHE A 122 6.68 -1.06 -4.84
CA PHE A 122 7.45 -1.20 -6.09
C PHE A 122 7.36 0.03 -6.99
N GLY A 123 6.75 1.13 -6.53
CA GLY A 123 6.60 2.38 -7.27
C GLY A 123 5.38 2.43 -8.20
N LEU A 124 4.47 1.45 -8.15
CA LEU A 124 3.23 1.52 -8.94
C LEU A 124 2.25 2.51 -8.32
N LEU A 125 1.67 3.37 -9.16
CA LEU A 125 0.62 4.30 -8.76
C LEU A 125 -0.77 3.72 -9.04
N HIS A 126 -1.79 4.30 -8.39
CA HIS A 126 -3.18 3.97 -8.70
C HIS A 126 -3.52 4.25 -10.14
N VAL A 127 -4.41 3.41 -10.67
CA VAL A 127 -4.96 3.59 -12.02
C VAL A 127 -6.48 3.60 -12.00
N SER A 128 -7.06 3.97 -13.14
CA SER A 128 -8.51 3.99 -13.32
C SER A 128 -8.87 3.65 -14.77
N GLY A 129 -10.12 3.25 -14.99
CA GLY A 129 -10.66 2.99 -16.32
C GLY A 129 -10.38 1.59 -16.89
N THR A 130 -9.63 0.75 -16.18
CA THR A 130 -9.39 -0.67 -16.54
C THR A 130 -9.47 -1.58 -15.32
N ALA A 131 -9.58 -2.89 -15.52
CA ALA A 131 -9.42 -3.85 -14.45
C ALA A 131 -7.93 -3.95 -14.08
N SER A 132 -7.58 -3.73 -12.83
CA SER A 132 -6.19 -3.69 -12.35
C SER A 132 -6.14 -3.98 -10.85
N LEU A 133 -5.05 -4.58 -10.40
CA LEU A 133 -4.72 -4.71 -8.99
C LEU A 133 -4.65 -3.32 -8.33
N MET A 134 -4.05 -2.35 -9.04
CA MET A 134 -3.78 -0.99 -8.59
C MET A 134 -4.98 -0.04 -8.70
N ASN A 135 -6.19 -0.56 -8.89
CA ASN A 135 -7.39 0.26 -8.73
C ASN A 135 -7.63 0.59 -7.25
N PRO A 136 -7.97 1.85 -6.90
CA PRO A 136 -8.28 2.22 -5.53
C PRO A 136 -9.39 1.35 -4.95
N GLY A 137 -9.14 0.73 -3.79
CA GLY A 137 -10.12 -0.13 -3.14
C GLY A 137 -10.47 -1.39 -3.94
N ASN A 138 -9.54 -1.93 -4.74
CA ASN A 138 -9.67 -3.28 -5.26
C ASN A 138 -9.41 -4.33 -4.15
N ILE A 139 -10.22 -5.38 -4.11
CA ILE A 139 -10.08 -6.54 -3.21
C ILE A 139 -10.34 -7.87 -3.95
N ALA A 140 -10.55 -7.83 -5.26
CA ALA A 140 -11.02 -9.00 -5.99
C ALA A 140 -10.02 -9.46 -7.07
N ILE A 141 -9.26 -8.54 -7.62
CA ILE A 141 -8.43 -8.76 -8.80
C ILE A 141 -6.96 -8.80 -8.37
N GLY A 142 -6.26 -9.90 -8.67
CA GLY A 142 -4.79 -9.98 -8.50
C GLY A 142 -4.04 -9.20 -9.60
N PRO A 143 -2.70 -9.25 -9.64
CA PRO A 143 -1.92 -8.61 -10.70
C PRO A 143 -2.41 -8.99 -12.10
N THR A 144 -2.67 -7.98 -12.93
CA THR A 144 -3.06 -8.14 -14.34
C THR A 144 -1.85 -8.00 -15.26
N ALA A 145 -2.00 -8.36 -16.54
CA ALA A 145 -0.93 -8.15 -17.53
C ALA A 145 -0.52 -6.66 -17.65
N ASP A 146 -1.46 -5.73 -17.48
CA ASP A 146 -1.16 -4.29 -17.49
C ASP A 146 -0.37 -3.86 -16.24
N ASP A 147 -0.65 -4.46 -15.09
CA ASP A 147 0.12 -4.23 -13.86
C ASP A 147 1.56 -4.74 -14.01
N VAL A 148 1.71 -5.95 -14.57
CA VAL A 148 3.02 -6.56 -14.87
C VAL A 148 3.81 -5.71 -15.85
N ALA A 149 3.19 -5.25 -16.94
CA ALA A 149 3.86 -4.42 -17.94
C ALA A 149 4.35 -3.09 -17.35
N ARG A 150 3.57 -2.48 -16.44
CA ARG A 150 3.98 -1.27 -15.72
C ARG A 150 5.12 -1.55 -14.73
N LEU A 151 5.06 -2.69 -14.03
CA LEU A 151 6.15 -3.10 -13.15
C LEU A 151 7.44 -3.27 -13.94
N HIS A 152 7.43 -3.96 -15.07
CA HIS A 152 8.60 -4.16 -15.93
C HIS A 152 9.11 -2.85 -16.56
N ALA A 153 8.24 -1.86 -16.77
CA ALA A 153 8.68 -0.54 -17.20
C ALA A 153 9.49 0.21 -16.13
N LEU A 154 9.18 -0.02 -14.84
CA LEU A 154 9.94 0.51 -13.71
C LEU A 154 11.19 -0.34 -13.40
N TRP A 155 11.05 -1.66 -13.51
CA TRP A 155 12.04 -2.67 -13.14
C TRP A 155 12.28 -3.67 -14.29
N PRO A 156 13.05 -3.29 -15.32
CA PRO A 156 13.26 -4.14 -16.50
C PRO A 156 13.90 -5.50 -16.19
N SER A 157 14.67 -5.61 -15.09
CA SER A 157 15.30 -6.86 -14.64
C SER A 157 14.30 -7.96 -14.28
N CYS A 158 13.04 -7.64 -13.98
CA CYS A 158 12.00 -8.64 -13.76
C CYS A 158 11.46 -9.27 -15.06
N SER A 159 11.82 -8.73 -16.23
CA SER A 159 11.34 -9.23 -17.53
C SER A 159 12.26 -10.27 -18.19
N GLU A 160 13.42 -10.52 -17.57
CA GLU A 160 14.46 -11.45 -18.05
C GLU A 160 14.27 -12.89 -17.55
#